data_AF-A0A8X7QCM5-F1
#
_entry.id   AF-A0A8X7QCM5-F1
#
_cell.length_a   1.000
_cell.length_b   1.000
_cell.length_c   1.000
_cell.angle_alpha   90.00
_cell.angle_beta   90.00
_cell.angle_gamma   90.00
#
_symmetry.space_group_name_H-M   'P 1'
#
loop_
_entity.id
_entity.type
_entity.pdbx_description
1 polymer ?
#
loop_
_entity_poly.entity_id
_entity_poly.type
_entity_poly.pdbx_seq_one_letter_code
_entity_poly.pdbx_strand_id
1 'polypeptide(L)'
;MLSKVGLHCYNFDKGTNLQFRSVQKANEEFASFTMYYITVEAMDPSNGSPVTFQTCVWDAATKSNESSRFITKVCRIKGSGARKRKAQKKPQKKQAYFKRYQVKFRRRREGKTDYRARIRLINQDKNKYNTPKYRSVVQICKCFLLLSTNKDITAQILSATITATGRLLC
;
A
#
# COMPACT_ATOMS: atom_id res chain seq x y z
N MET A 1 3.84 23.51 28.50
CA MET A 1 2.51 22.97 28.88
C MET A 1 2.07 21.86 27.92
N LEU A 2 1.99 22.14 26.61
CA LEU A 2 1.59 21.16 25.58
C LEU A 2 2.45 19.89 25.51
N SER A 3 3.77 20.02 25.70
CA SER A 3 4.71 18.89 25.75
C SER A 3 4.36 17.86 26.83
N LYS A 4 3.95 18.32 28.01
CA LYS A 4 3.59 17.46 29.16
C LYS A 4 2.28 16.72 28.90
N VAL A 5 1.32 17.34 28.20
CA VAL A 5 0.05 16.71 27.82
C VAL A 5 0.30 15.49 26.93
N GLY A 6 1.10 15.66 25.87
CA GLY A 6 1.45 14.55 24.98
C GLY A 6 2.19 13.41 25.69
N LEU A 7 3.11 13.74 26.59
CA LEU A 7 3.83 12.72 27.37
C LEU A 7 2.91 11.99 28.37
N HIS A 8 1.98 12.72 29.00
CA HIS A 8 0.99 12.15 29.90
C HIS A 8 0.04 11.20 29.18
N CYS A 9 -0.49 11.60 28.02
CA CYS A 9 -1.32 10.72 27.19
C CYS A 9 -0.57 9.44 26.77
N TYR A 10 0.72 9.56 26.41
CA TYR A 10 1.54 8.39 26.09
C TYR A 10 1.75 7.46 27.28
N ASN A 11 2.05 8.02 28.46
CA ASN A 11 2.20 7.26 29.70
C ASN A 11 0.91 6.52 30.07
N PHE A 12 -0.25 7.16 29.89
CA PHE A 12 -1.55 6.54 30.10
C PHE A 12 -1.82 5.39 29.11
N ASP A 13 -1.57 5.60 27.82
CA ASP A 13 -1.84 4.61 26.77
C ASP A 13 -0.90 3.39 26.82
N LYS A 14 0.34 3.57 27.30
CA LYS A 14 1.38 2.52 27.29
C LYS A 14 1.77 2.01 28.68
N GLY A 15 1.22 2.59 29.75
CA GLY A 15 1.59 2.24 31.12
C GLY A 15 3.06 2.55 31.46
N THR A 16 3.67 3.53 30.78
CA THR A 16 5.06 3.94 31.04
C THR A 16 5.12 5.08 32.05
N ASN A 17 6.26 5.25 32.71
CA ASN A 17 6.48 6.34 33.68
C ASN A 17 7.58 7.30 33.22
N LEU A 18 7.44 7.83 32.00
CA LEU A 18 8.40 8.78 31.46
C LEU A 18 8.17 10.18 32.04
N GLN A 19 9.20 10.75 32.65
CA GLN A 19 9.20 12.09 33.20
C GLN A 19 9.75 13.11 32.20
N PHE A 20 9.07 14.24 32.07
CA PHE A 20 9.50 15.33 31.21
C PHE A 20 10.80 15.97 31.75
N ARG A 21 11.83 16.09 30.90
CA ARG A 21 13.11 16.76 31.25
C ARG A 21 13.26 18.10 30.55
N SER A 22 13.30 18.11 29.22
CA SER A 22 13.58 19.31 28.42
C SER A 22 12.88 19.25 27.06
N VAL A 23 12.68 20.40 26.41
CA VAL A 23 12.23 20.47 25.00
C VAL A 23 13.46 20.67 24.12
N GLN A 24 13.67 19.78 23.15
CA GLN A 24 14.79 19.92 22.20
C GLN A 24 14.43 20.79 21.00
N LYS A 25 13.22 20.61 20.45
CA LYS A 25 12.76 21.35 19.27
C LYS A 25 11.25 21.43 19.27
N ALA A 26 10.72 22.62 19.02
CA ALA A 26 9.29 22.87 18.84
C ALA A 26 9.10 23.61 17.52
N ASN A 27 8.32 23.01 16.63
CA ASN A 27 7.91 23.59 15.37
C ASN A 27 6.41 23.85 15.42
N GLU A 28 6.01 25.00 14.89
CA GLU A 28 4.62 25.35 14.68
C GLU A 28 4.30 25.21 13.19
N GLU A 29 3.27 24.43 12.88
CA GLU A 29 2.78 24.25 11.53
C GLU A 29 1.32 24.72 11.49
N PHE A 30 1.02 25.61 10.54
CA PHE A 30 -0.31 26.14 10.35
C PHE A 30 -0.96 25.46 9.13
N ALA A 31 -1.98 24.65 9.38
CA ALA A 31 -2.84 24.08 8.35
C ALA A 31 -4.25 24.65 8.52
N SER A 32 -5.23 23.83 8.91
CA SER A 32 -6.59 24.26 9.27
C SER A 32 -6.75 24.61 10.76
N PHE A 33 -5.83 24.11 11.59
CA PHE A 33 -5.68 24.40 13.01
C PHE A 33 -4.19 24.53 13.30
N THR A 34 -3.83 25.27 14.34
CA THR A 34 -2.44 25.43 14.76
C THR A 34 -1.93 24.12 15.36
N MET A 35 -0.95 23.49 14.70
CA MET A 35 -0.35 22.23 15.15
C MET A 35 1.05 22.50 15.69
N TYR A 36 1.30 22.08 16.92
CA TYR A 36 2.61 22.16 17.56
C TYR A 36 3.29 20.80 17.52
N TYR A 37 4.34 20.67 16.71
CA TYR A 37 5.22 19.50 16.67
C TYR A 37 6.37 19.70 17.65
N ILE A 38 6.38 18.94 18.74
CA ILE A 38 7.32 19.10 19.82
C ILE A 38 8.12 17.81 19.98
N THR A 39 9.44 17.96 20.01
CA THR A 39 10.37 16.90 20.42
C THR A 39 10.91 17.23 21.79
N VAL A 40 10.80 16.27 22.71
CA VAL A 40 11.16 16.43 24.11
C VAL A 40 12.06 15.28 24.54
N GLU A 41 12.95 15.57 25.47
CA GLU A 41 13.64 14.53 26.21
C GLU A 41 12.77 14.15 27.41
N ALA A 42 12.46 12.87 27.50
CA ALA A 42 11.83 12.27 28.65
C ALA A 42 12.78 11.25 29.28
N MET A 43 12.71 11.09 30.60
CA MET A 43 13.56 10.20 31.38
C MET A 43 12.69 9.15 32.05
N ASP A 44 13.12 7.89 32.02
CA ASP A 44 12.54 6.87 32.90
C ASP A 44 13.28 6.88 34.25
N PRO A 45 12.60 7.05 35.39
CA PRO A 45 13.21 6.99 36.72
C PRO A 45 13.93 5.66 37.00
N SER A 46 13.51 4.57 36.35
CA SER A 46 14.07 3.24 36.57
C SER A 46 15.40 2.99 35.83
N ASN A 47 15.57 3.57 34.64
CA ASN A 47 16.74 3.35 33.79
C ASN A 47 17.73 4.53 33.77
N GLY A 48 17.32 5.73 34.17
CA GLY A 48 18.17 6.93 34.17
C GLY A 48 18.67 7.36 32.77
N SER A 49 18.18 6.75 31.69
CA SER A 49 18.59 7.05 30.32
C SER A 49 17.64 8.05 29.64
N PRO A 50 18.15 9.12 28.99
CA PRO A 50 17.31 10.06 28.25
C PRO A 50 16.74 9.44 26.98
N VAL A 51 15.43 9.52 26.84
CA VAL A 51 14.65 9.05 25.70
C VAL A 51 14.11 10.25 24.93
N THR A 52 14.34 10.29 23.62
CA THR A 52 13.75 11.33 22.78
C THR A 52 12.31 10.95 22.39
N PHE A 53 11.36 11.79 22.76
CA PHE A 53 9.93 11.62 22.52
C PHE A 53 9.44 12.71 21.56
N GLN A 54 8.62 12.33 20.59
CA GLN A 54 7.98 13.26 19.67
C GLN A 54 6.48 13.25 19.92
N THR A 55 5.93 14.44 20.17
CA THR A 55 4.49 14.69 20.28
C THR A 55 4.02 15.72 19.27
N CYS A 56 2.77 15.61 18.80
CA CYS A 56 2.08 16.72 18.18
C CYS A 56 0.74 17.01 18.85
N VAL A 57 0.53 18.28 19.18
CA VAL A 57 -0.63 18.78 19.93
C VAL A 57 -1.25 19.92 19.16
N TRP A 58 -2.57 19.95 19.11
CA TRP A 58 -3.33 21.08 18.59
C TRP A 58 -4.49 21.41 19.52
N ASP A 59 -4.86 22.68 19.56
CA ASP A 59 -5.99 23.18 20.36
C ASP A 59 -7.29 23.05 19.57
N ALA A 60 -8.28 22.38 20.15
CA ALA A 60 -9.59 22.16 19.57
C ALA A 60 -10.67 23.09 20.14
N ALA A 61 -10.30 24.11 20.93
CA ALA A 61 -11.24 25.00 21.59
C ALA A 61 -12.14 25.74 20.57
N THR A 62 -13.43 25.38 20.56
CA THR A 62 -14.51 26.15 19.93
C THR A 62 -14.97 27.24 20.90
N LYS A 63 -15.30 28.42 20.37
CA LYS A 63 -15.52 29.69 21.10
C LYS A 63 -16.36 29.56 22.39
N SER A 64 -15.94 30.38 23.36
CA SER A 64 -16.59 30.85 24.60
C SER A 64 -16.99 29.78 25.65
N ASN A 65 -16.22 29.75 26.73
CA ASN A 65 -16.48 29.16 28.05
C ASN A 65 -16.30 27.65 28.25
N GLU A 66 -15.61 26.94 27.36
CA GLU A 66 -15.22 25.54 27.61
C GLU A 66 -13.70 25.40 27.84
N SER A 67 -13.35 24.47 28.74
CA SER A 67 -12.00 24.06 29.10
C SER A 67 -11.14 23.81 27.86
N SER A 68 -9.96 24.43 27.77
CA SER A 68 -9.00 24.24 26.66
C SER A 68 -8.80 22.76 26.35
N ARG A 69 -9.35 22.28 25.23
CA ARG A 69 -9.30 20.87 24.83
C ARG A 69 -8.13 20.64 23.89
N PHE A 70 -7.07 20.03 24.41
CA PHE A 70 -5.90 19.66 23.62
C PHE A 70 -6.06 18.25 23.05
N ILE A 71 -5.76 18.08 21.76
CA ILE A 71 -5.79 16.79 21.08
C ILE A 71 -4.38 16.40 20.63
N THR A 72 -3.94 15.22 21.05
CA THR A 72 -2.64 14.63 20.69
C THR A 72 -2.82 13.66 19.52
N LYS A 73 -2.16 13.90 18.37
CA LYS A 73 -2.27 13.02 17.19
C LYS A 73 -1.11 12.03 17.05
N VAL A 74 0.09 12.44 17.42
CA VAL A 74 1.32 11.62 17.32
C VAL A 74 2.00 11.67 18.67
N CYS A 75 2.28 10.50 19.26
CA CYS A 75 3.02 10.35 20.51
C CYS A 75 3.91 9.11 20.36
N ARG A 76 5.21 9.31 20.08
CA ARG A 76 6.14 8.19 19.84
C ARG A 76 7.52 8.47 20.41
N ILE A 77 8.15 7.41 20.92
CA ILE A 77 9.58 7.42 21.23
C ILE A 77 10.34 7.31 19.91
N LYS A 78 11.25 8.26 19.65
CA LYS A 78 12.18 8.20 18.54
C LYS A 78 13.31 7.26 18.96
N GLY A 79 13.21 6.00 18.53
CA GLY A 79 14.29 5.03 18.73
C GLY A 79 15.60 5.56 18.14
N SER A 80 16.70 5.37 18.87
CA SER A 80 18.05 5.55 18.34
C SER A 80 18.14 4.83 17.00
N GLY A 81 18.43 5.58 15.94
CA GLY A 81 18.11 5.24 14.56
C GLY A 81 18.28 3.77 14.22
N ALA A 82 17.16 3.09 13.98
CA ALA A 82 17.19 1.83 13.26
C ALA A 82 17.87 2.10 11.92
N ARG A 83 19.13 1.66 11.77
CA ARG A 83 19.79 1.59 10.46
C ARG A 83 18.83 0.87 9.54
N LYS A 84 18.18 1.61 8.63
CA LYS A 84 17.42 1.00 7.53
C LYS A 84 18.42 0.09 6.83
N ARG A 85 18.30 -1.22 7.03
CA ARG A 85 19.08 -2.21 6.29
C ARG A 85 18.81 -1.91 4.82
N LYS A 86 19.81 -1.35 4.11
CA LYS A 86 19.70 -1.15 2.66
C LYS A 86 19.37 -2.51 2.08
N ALA A 87 18.23 -2.62 1.41
CA ALA A 87 17.84 -3.85 0.73
C ALA A 87 19.00 -4.23 -0.20
N GLN A 88 19.59 -5.41 0.01
CA GLN A 88 20.65 -5.90 -0.87
C GLN A 88 20.09 -6.00 -2.29
N LYS A 89 20.66 -5.21 -3.21
CA LYS A 89 20.23 -5.19 -4.62
C LYS A 89 20.63 -6.51 -5.25
N LYS A 90 19.65 -7.31 -5.69
CA LYS A 90 19.93 -8.54 -6.44
C LYS A 90 20.78 -8.22 -7.68
N PRO A 91 21.82 -9.02 -7.98
CA PRO A 91 22.66 -8.78 -9.15
C PRO A 91 21.83 -8.79 -10.43
N GLN A 92 22.12 -7.85 -11.33
CA GLN A 92 21.47 -7.79 -12.63
C GLN A 92 21.83 -9.02 -13.47
N LYS A 93 20.90 -9.47 -14.30
CA LYS A 93 21.11 -10.64 -15.16
C LYS A 93 22.14 -10.28 -16.25
N LYS A 94 23.21 -11.07 -16.38
CA LYS A 94 24.28 -10.88 -17.37
C LYS A 94 23.85 -11.36 -18.77
N GLN A 95 24.56 -10.94 -19.82
CA GLN A 95 24.25 -11.28 -21.22
C GLN A 95 24.13 -12.81 -21.47
N ALA A 96 24.98 -13.62 -20.84
CA ALA A 96 24.95 -15.08 -20.94
C ALA A 96 23.61 -15.71 -20.45
N TYR A 97 22.90 -15.05 -19.53
CA TYR A 97 21.56 -15.49 -19.11
C TYR A 97 20.55 -15.33 -20.26
N PHE A 98 20.57 -14.17 -20.94
CA PHE A 98 19.60 -13.84 -21.99
C PHE A 98 19.76 -14.74 -23.21
N LYS A 99 20.98 -15.21 -23.52
CA LYS A 99 21.23 -16.19 -24.60
C LYS A 99 20.50 -17.54 -24.40
N ARG A 100 20.26 -17.95 -23.15
CA ARG A 100 19.60 -19.22 -22.80
C ARG A 100 18.13 -19.06 -22.43
N TYR A 101 17.64 -17.83 -22.36
CA TYR A 101 16.30 -17.55 -21.84
C TYR A 101 15.24 -17.81 -22.89
N GLN A 102 14.46 -18.89 -22.71
CA GLN A 102 13.32 -19.18 -23.57
C GLN A 102 12.10 -18.34 -23.17
N VAL A 103 11.65 -17.48 -24.09
CA VAL A 103 10.54 -16.57 -23.86
C VAL A 103 9.20 -17.31 -23.96
N LYS A 104 8.29 -17.07 -23.01
CA LYS A 104 6.92 -17.59 -23.06
C LYS A 104 6.08 -16.85 -24.11
N PHE A 105 5.02 -17.48 -24.61
CA PHE A 105 4.11 -16.88 -25.61
C PHE A 105 3.61 -15.47 -25.20
N ARG A 106 3.39 -14.60 -26.20
CA ARG A 106 3.05 -13.17 -26.02
C ARG A 106 1.95 -12.92 -24.97
N ARG A 107 0.79 -13.58 -25.08
CA ARG A 107 -0.33 -13.36 -24.14
C ARG A 107 -0.05 -13.85 -22.71
N ARG A 108 0.91 -14.77 -22.52
CA ARG A 108 1.35 -15.21 -21.18
C ARG A 108 2.25 -14.17 -20.52
N ARG A 109 3.08 -13.47 -21.31
CA ARG A 109 3.89 -12.33 -20.85
C ARG A 109 3.01 -11.14 -20.48
N GLU A 110 1.98 -10.86 -21.28
CA GLU A 110 0.98 -9.82 -20.99
C GLU A 110 0.02 -10.23 -19.85
N GLY A 111 0.06 -11.47 -19.35
CA GLY A 111 -0.81 -11.96 -18.28
C GLY A 111 -2.28 -12.15 -18.68
N LYS A 112 -2.63 -11.99 -19.96
CA LYS A 112 -4.03 -11.99 -20.46
C LYS A 112 -4.61 -13.38 -20.69
N THR A 113 -3.80 -14.44 -20.71
CA THR A 113 -4.29 -15.77 -21.08
C THR A 113 -3.51 -16.86 -20.37
N ASP A 114 -4.26 -17.72 -19.68
CA ASP A 114 -3.77 -19.03 -19.27
C ASP A 114 -3.96 -20.05 -20.41
N TYR A 115 -2.84 -20.58 -20.89
CA TYR A 115 -2.83 -21.57 -21.97
C TYR A 115 -3.31 -22.94 -21.49
N ARG A 116 -3.12 -23.31 -20.21
CA ARG A 116 -3.55 -24.63 -19.69
C ARG A 116 -5.07 -24.75 -19.70
N ALA A 117 -5.77 -23.74 -19.18
CA ALA A 117 -7.23 -23.67 -19.27
C ALA A 117 -7.72 -23.58 -20.72
N ARG A 118 -7.07 -22.75 -21.55
CA ARG A 118 -7.48 -22.53 -22.94
C ARG A 118 -7.46 -23.80 -23.80
N ILE A 119 -6.44 -24.65 -23.66
CA ILE A 119 -6.34 -25.90 -24.43
C ILE A 119 -7.54 -26.81 -24.15
N ARG A 120 -7.93 -26.96 -22.87
CA ARG A 120 -9.10 -27.76 -22.47
C ARG A 120 -10.41 -27.21 -23.02
N LEU A 121 -10.54 -25.88 -23.09
CA LEU A 121 -11.72 -25.24 -23.64
C LEU A 121 -11.83 -25.44 -25.16
N ILE A 122 -10.71 -25.32 -25.89
CA ILE A 122 -10.69 -25.39 -27.36
C ILE A 122 -10.78 -26.83 -27.86
N ASN A 123 -10.12 -27.79 -27.20
CA ASN A 123 -10.09 -29.17 -27.65
C ASN A 123 -11.51 -29.75 -27.74
N GLN A 124 -11.79 -30.36 -28.88
CA GLN A 124 -13.06 -31.00 -29.21
C GLN A 124 -12.79 -32.46 -29.58
N ASP A 125 -13.76 -33.34 -29.28
CA ASP A 125 -13.69 -34.74 -29.67
C ASP A 125 -13.56 -34.85 -31.18
N LYS A 126 -12.62 -35.68 -31.64
CA LYS A 126 -12.36 -35.86 -33.09
C LYS A 126 -13.56 -36.41 -33.85
N ASN A 127 -14.44 -37.15 -33.17
CA ASN A 127 -15.69 -37.68 -33.72
C ASN A 127 -16.63 -36.55 -34.18
N LYS A 128 -16.47 -35.35 -33.62
CA LYS A 128 -17.22 -34.15 -33.95
C LYS A 128 -16.31 -33.27 -34.80
N TYR A 129 -16.29 -33.55 -36.10
CA TYR A 129 -15.40 -32.97 -37.12
C TYR A 129 -15.48 -31.43 -37.19
N ASN A 130 -15.98 -30.87 -38.30
CA ASN A 130 -15.97 -29.42 -38.54
C ASN A 130 -17.06 -28.65 -37.78
N THR A 131 -17.81 -29.31 -36.90
CA THR A 131 -18.77 -28.66 -36.03
C THR A 131 -18.03 -27.74 -35.05
N PRO A 132 -18.29 -26.42 -35.03
CA PRO A 132 -17.55 -25.50 -34.17
C PRO A 132 -17.94 -25.62 -32.70
N LYS A 133 -16.95 -25.68 -31.80
CA LYS A 133 -17.17 -25.55 -30.36
C LYS A 133 -17.20 -24.07 -29.95
N TYR A 134 -18.38 -23.62 -29.56
CA TYR A 134 -18.59 -22.27 -29.05
C TYR A 134 -18.20 -22.15 -27.58
N ARG A 135 -17.62 -21.01 -27.21
CA ARG A 135 -17.30 -20.65 -25.82
C ARG A 135 -17.68 -19.20 -25.56
N SER A 136 -18.25 -18.95 -24.40
CA SER A 136 -18.40 -17.60 -23.87
C SER A 136 -17.07 -17.15 -23.28
N VAL A 137 -16.58 -15.99 -23.70
CA VAL A 137 -15.44 -15.31 -23.10
C VAL A 137 -15.95 -14.05 -22.47
N VAL A 138 -16.02 -14.06 -21.13
CA VAL A 138 -16.36 -12.90 -20.33
C VAL A 138 -15.05 -12.25 -19.90
N GLN A 139 -14.79 -11.04 -20.37
CA GLN A 139 -13.64 -10.25 -19.97
C GLN A 139 -14.12 -9.06 -19.14
N ILE A 140 -13.69 -9.04 -17.89
CA ILE A 140 -13.83 -7.89 -17.01
C ILE A 140 -12.65 -6.96 -17.33
N CYS A 141 -12.93 -5.90 -18.07
CA CYS A 141 -11.90 -4.91 -18.40
C CYS A 141 -11.70 -3.96 -17.22
N LYS A 142 -10.48 -3.92 -16.68
CA LYS A 142 -10.01 -2.76 -15.91
C LYS A 142 -9.47 -1.75 -16.92
N CYS A 143 -10.24 -0.72 -17.24
CA CYS A 143 -9.67 0.45 -17.91
C CYS A 143 -8.69 1.12 -16.94
N PHE A 144 -7.38 1.00 -17.23
CA PHE A 144 -6.29 1.61 -16.47
C PHE A 144 -5.97 3.02 -17.00
N LEU A 145 -6.99 3.81 -17.33
CA LEU A 145 -6.74 5.21 -17.65
C LEU A 145 -7.86 6.09 -17.12
N LEU A 146 -7.42 6.92 -16.17
CA LEU A 146 -8.02 8.13 -15.61
C LEU A 146 -9.39 8.00 -14.96
N LEU A 147 -9.38 8.44 -13.70
CA LEU A 147 -10.48 8.94 -12.89
C LEU A 147 -11.88 8.41 -13.21
N SER A 148 -12.38 7.62 -12.25
CA SER A 148 -13.80 7.46 -11.95
C SER A 148 -14.62 6.75 -13.02
N THR A 149 -15.28 5.65 -12.60
CA THR A 149 -16.20 4.78 -13.37
C THR A 149 -15.61 4.06 -14.57
N ASN A 150 -15.51 2.71 -14.52
CA ASN A 150 -15.56 1.79 -15.69
C ASN A 150 -15.51 0.34 -15.18
N LYS A 151 -16.67 -0.29 -15.00
CA LYS A 151 -16.83 -1.74 -14.80
C LYS A 151 -17.55 -2.33 -16.01
N ASP A 152 -16.98 -2.14 -17.20
CA ASP A 152 -17.60 -2.69 -18.41
C ASP A 152 -17.32 -4.19 -18.47
N ILE A 153 -18.41 -4.96 -18.36
CA ILE A 153 -18.41 -6.40 -18.55
C ILE A 153 -18.65 -6.64 -20.03
N THR A 154 -17.61 -7.12 -20.73
CA THR A 154 -17.74 -7.54 -22.13
C THR A 154 -17.88 -9.06 -22.18
N ALA A 155 -18.94 -9.54 -22.84
CA ALA A 155 -19.16 -10.95 -23.09
C ALA A 155 -19.13 -11.19 -24.61
N GLN A 156 -18.36 -12.16 -25.06
CA GLN A 156 -18.23 -12.49 -26.48
C GLN A 156 -18.40 -13.99 -26.69
N ILE A 157 -19.08 -14.38 -27.76
CA ILE A 157 -19.15 -15.78 -28.19
C ILE A 157 -18.11 -16.02 -29.28
N LEU A 158 -17.17 -16.93 -29.00
CA LEU A 158 -16.05 -17.25 -29.88
C LEU A 158 -16.04 -18.72 -30.30
N SER A 159 -15.70 -18.99 -31.55
CA SER A 159 -15.23 -20.32 -32.02
C SER A 159 -13.75 -20.28 -32.37
N ALA A 160 -13.03 -21.40 -32.29
CA ALA A 160 -11.60 -21.45 -32.63
C ALA A 160 -11.40 -21.68 -34.13
N THR A 161 -10.49 -20.94 -34.75
CA THR A 161 -10.04 -21.15 -36.14
C THR A 161 -8.52 -21.33 -36.15
N ILE A 162 -7.99 -21.99 -37.18
CA ILE A 162 -6.54 -22.25 -37.29
C ILE A 162 -5.76 -20.94 -37.44
N THR A 163 -6.35 -19.97 -38.15
CA THR A 163 -5.71 -18.69 -38.49
C THR A 163 -5.74 -17.67 -37.34
N ALA A 164 -6.71 -17.75 -36.42
CA ALA A 164 -6.92 -16.71 -35.41
C ALA A 164 -7.28 -17.23 -34.03
N THR A 165 -7.09 -16.40 -33.00
CA THR A 165 -7.37 -16.79 -31.60
C THR A 165 -8.85 -17.09 -31.31
N GLY A 166 -9.74 -16.63 -32.18
CA GLY A 166 -11.16 -17.01 -32.26
C GLY A 166 -11.89 -16.19 -33.33
N ARG A 167 -12.99 -16.71 -33.87
CA ARG A 167 -13.95 -15.99 -34.69
C ARG A 167 -15.05 -15.42 -33.78
N LEU A 168 -15.25 -14.11 -33.81
CA LEU A 168 -16.34 -13.44 -33.08
C LEU A 168 -17.67 -13.75 -33.77
N LEU A 169 -18.68 -14.09 -32.98
CA LEU A 169 -20.04 -14.30 -33.46
C LEU A 169 -21.00 -13.22 -32.93
N CYS A 170 -20.93 -12.92 -31.64
CA CYS A 170 -21.73 -11.94 -30.94
C CYS A 170 -20.89 -11.30 -29.83
#